data_AF-A0A9N9JH73-F1
#
_entry.id   AF-A0A9N9JH73-F1
#
_cell.length_a   1.000
_cell.length_b   1.000
_cell.length_c   1.000
_cell.angle_alpha   90.00
_cell.angle_beta   90.00
_cell.angle_gamma   90.00
#
_symmetry.space_group_name_H-M   'P 1'
#
loop_
_entity.id
_entity.type
_entity.pdbx_description
1 polymer ?
#
loop_
_entity_poly.entity_id
_entity_poly.type
_entity_poly.pdbx_seq_one_letter_code
_entity_poly.pdbx_strand_id
1 'polypeptide(L)'
;MALAFFIALIVLLTEIMLWFGYSQIASMAYVVYLNIFQKEKLANQSKIRRSILTVRQELARTSPQDEFANWARLKRKLDKKMNELERTTASFGYLKTSFEIKFTTFLWVASNGVQIIVMFYYFSTPVFYLPPGWFSPITWIFSLPYAPSVTIVLQWCNVKVQMYSPIVVAWIKTMLQWCSANIRTHSPIIIARMKLQVQKIYAFILEVKKSSQSSAVSEQTKSSVVDTTSGAN
;
A
#
# COMPACT_ATOMS: atom_id res chain seq x y z
N MET A 1 -37.45 17.25 -10.97
CA MET A 1 -36.43 17.99 -10.18
C MET A 1 -35.80 17.14 -9.08
N ALA A 2 -36.55 16.47 -8.21
CA ALA A 2 -35.98 15.63 -7.12
C ALA A 2 -35.09 14.46 -7.60
N LEU A 3 -35.47 13.79 -8.69
CA LEU A 3 -34.73 12.65 -9.25
C LEU A 3 -33.34 13.04 -9.78
N ALA A 4 -33.24 14.17 -10.49
CA ALA A 4 -31.97 14.68 -11.00
C ALA A 4 -31.03 15.09 -9.86
N PHE A 5 -31.56 15.70 -8.79
CA PHE A 5 -30.78 16.03 -7.60
C PHE A 5 -30.25 14.78 -6.89
N PHE A 6 -31.07 13.72 -6.80
CA PHE A 6 -30.66 12.45 -6.20
C PHE A 6 -29.54 11.76 -6.98
N ILE A 7 -29.65 11.72 -8.31
CA ILE A 7 -28.59 11.19 -9.19
C ILE A 7 -27.32 12.04 -9.07
N ALA A 8 -27.44 13.37 -9.08
CA ALA A 8 -26.30 14.27 -8.92
C ALA A 8 -25.59 14.09 -7.57
N LEU A 9 -26.35 13.90 -6.48
CA LEU A 9 -25.82 13.63 -5.14
C LEU A 9 -25.03 12.31 -5.11
N ILE A 10 -25.59 11.24 -5.70
CA ILE A 10 -24.92 9.94 -5.80
C ILE A 10 -23.62 10.05 -6.61
N VAL A 11 -23.66 10.71 -7.77
CA VAL A 11 -22.48 10.88 -8.62
C VAL A 11 -21.41 11.68 -7.87
N LEU A 12 -21.79 12.76 -7.19
CA LEU A 12 -20.89 13.58 -6.38
C LEU A 12 -20.25 12.77 -5.25
N LEU A 13 -21.01 11.93 -4.55
CA LEU A 13 -20.47 11.01 -3.53
C LEU A 13 -19.45 10.02 -4.12
N THR A 14 -19.71 9.47 -5.30
CA THR A 14 -18.77 8.54 -5.95
C THR A 14 -17.48 9.25 -6.42
N GLU A 15 -17.58 10.47 -6.96
CA GLU A 15 -16.41 11.27 -7.36
C GLU A 15 -15.55 11.69 -6.17
N ILE A 16 -16.17 12.04 -5.03
CA ILE A 16 -15.43 12.32 -3.79
C ILE A 16 -14.64 11.09 -3.33
N MET A 17 -15.23 9.89 -3.39
CA MET A 17 -14.54 8.64 -3.04
C MET A 17 -13.37 8.33 -3.98
N LEU A 18 -13.54 8.61 -5.28
CA LEU A 18 -12.48 8.46 -6.29
C LEU A 18 -11.34 9.45 -6.07
N TRP A 19 -11.65 10.70 -5.70
CA TRP A 19 -10.65 11.75 -5.45
C TRP A 19 -9.78 11.47 -4.23
N PHE A 20 -10.38 10.92 -3.16
CA PHE A 20 -9.66 10.63 -1.91
C PHE A 20 -8.77 9.36 -2.00
N GLY A 21 -9.08 8.45 -2.94
CA GLY A 21 -8.32 7.23 -3.19
C GLY A 21 -8.55 6.12 -2.15
N TYR A 22 -9.09 4.98 -2.57
CA TYR A 22 -9.56 3.89 -1.70
C TYR A 22 -8.59 3.45 -0.59
N SER A 23 -7.28 3.44 -0.89
CA SER A 23 -6.24 3.06 0.07
C SER A 23 -6.14 3.99 1.28
N GLN A 24 -6.35 5.30 1.10
CA GLN A 24 -6.25 6.26 2.19
C GLN A 24 -7.43 6.15 3.15
N ILE A 25 -8.66 6.04 2.61
CA ILE A 25 -9.86 5.81 3.44
C ILE A 25 -9.73 4.49 4.20
N ALA A 26 -9.24 3.42 3.55
CA ALA A 26 -9.07 2.12 4.20
C ALA A 26 -8.07 2.19 5.37
N SER A 27 -6.96 2.91 5.20
CA SER A 27 -5.95 3.07 6.25
C SER A 27 -6.48 3.87 7.46
N MET A 28 -7.28 4.92 7.22
CA MET A 28 -7.92 5.71 8.27
C MET A 28 -9.02 4.92 8.98
N ALA A 29 -9.85 4.20 8.21
CA ALA A 29 -10.88 3.33 8.75
C ALA A 29 -10.29 2.23 9.65
N TYR A 30 -9.11 1.71 9.30
CA TYR A 30 -8.40 0.74 10.13
C TYR A 30 -7.99 1.33 11.49
N VAL A 31 -7.52 2.58 11.54
CA VAL A 31 -7.18 3.26 12.81
C VAL A 31 -8.43 3.41 13.68
N VAL A 32 -9.56 3.78 13.09
CA VAL A 32 -10.84 3.87 13.81
C VAL A 32 -11.28 2.48 14.30
N TYR A 33 -11.19 1.46 13.46
CA TYR A 33 -11.51 0.08 13.81
C TYR A 33 -10.67 -0.43 14.98
N LEU A 34 -9.35 -0.20 14.96
CA LEU A 34 -8.46 -0.58 16.06
C LEU A 34 -8.82 0.13 17.36
N ASN A 35 -9.13 1.43 17.28
CA ASN A 35 -9.52 2.21 18.44
C ASN A 35 -10.86 1.77 19.03
N ILE A 36 -11.80 1.26 18.25
CA ILE A 36 -13.10 0.85 18.78
C ILE A 36 -13.06 -0.59 19.30
N PHE A 37 -12.55 -1.52 18.48
CA PHE A 37 -12.70 -2.96 18.73
C PHE A 37 -11.46 -3.65 19.31
N GLN A 38 -10.25 -3.12 19.07
CA GLN A 38 -9.00 -3.83 19.39
C GLN A 38 -8.14 -3.09 20.45
N LYS A 39 -8.79 -2.27 21.31
CA LYS A 39 -8.12 -1.54 22.40
C LYS A 39 -7.27 -2.46 23.29
N GLU A 40 -7.77 -3.66 23.57
CA GLU A 40 -7.09 -4.62 24.44
C GLU A 40 -5.75 -5.09 23.82
N LYS A 41 -5.72 -5.39 22.52
CA LYS A 41 -4.49 -5.81 21.84
C LYS A 41 -3.45 -4.69 21.78
N LEU A 42 -3.88 -3.44 21.57
CA LEU A 42 -3.01 -2.27 21.64
C LEU A 42 -2.45 -2.08 23.06
N ALA A 43 -3.30 -2.24 24.08
CA ALA A 43 -2.87 -2.18 25.47
C ALA A 43 -1.83 -3.28 25.77
N ASN A 44 -2.05 -4.50 25.31
CA ASN A 44 -1.12 -5.62 25.47
C ASN A 44 0.23 -5.38 24.76
N GLN A 45 0.23 -4.80 23.55
CA GLN A 45 1.46 -4.39 22.87
C GLN A 45 2.24 -3.33 23.68
N SER A 46 1.54 -2.35 24.25
CA SER A 46 2.17 -1.33 25.11
C SER A 46 2.74 -1.94 26.40
N LYS A 47 2.05 -2.90 27.02
CA LYS A 47 2.52 -3.65 28.19
C LYS A 47 3.79 -4.45 27.87
N ILE A 48 3.84 -5.15 26.74
CA ILE A 48 5.02 -5.91 26.31
C ILE A 48 6.21 -4.97 26.11
N ARG A 49 6.02 -3.83 25.41
CA ARG A 49 7.07 -2.81 25.22
C ARG A 49 7.59 -2.26 26.55
N ARG A 50 6.71 -1.97 27.51
CA ARG A 50 7.12 -1.55 28.86
C ARG A 50 7.94 -2.64 29.56
N SER A 51 7.49 -3.89 29.52
CA SER A 51 8.21 -5.03 30.13
C SER A 51 9.59 -5.27 29.51
N ILE A 52 9.76 -4.98 28.21
CA ILE A 52 11.05 -5.03 27.54
C ILE A 52 11.99 -3.97 28.09
N LEU A 53 11.49 -2.74 28.26
CA LEU A 53 12.30 -1.63 28.79
C LEU A 53 12.73 -1.90 30.22
N THR A 54 11.84 -2.44 31.07
CA THR A 54 12.19 -2.81 32.45
C THR A 54 13.25 -3.90 32.49
N VAL A 55 13.10 -4.98 31.70
CA VAL A 55 14.09 -6.07 31.67
C VAL A 55 15.43 -5.60 31.10
N ARG A 56 15.44 -4.69 30.12
CA ARG A 56 16.69 -4.07 29.62
C ARG A 56 17.39 -3.23 30.69
N GLN A 57 16.62 -2.48 31.47
CA GLN A 57 17.17 -1.69 32.58
C GLN A 57 17.75 -2.59 33.68
N GLU A 58 17.06 -3.68 34.04
CA GLU A 58 17.57 -4.66 35.01
C GLU A 58 18.85 -5.35 34.51
N LEU A 59 18.89 -5.73 33.22
CA LEU A 59 20.08 -6.34 32.61
C LEU A 59 21.28 -5.38 32.61
N ALA A 60 21.05 -4.09 32.36
CA ALA A 60 22.10 -3.08 32.38
C ALA A 60 22.65 -2.79 33.78
N ARG A 61 21.87 -3.06 34.83
CA ARG A 61 22.30 -2.92 36.23
C ARG A 61 23.09 -4.13 36.74
N THR A 62 22.99 -5.28 36.06
CA THR A 62 23.59 -6.54 36.50
C THR A 62 25.00 -6.71 35.90
N SER A 63 26.03 -6.95 36.74
CA SER A 63 27.38 -7.28 36.27
C SER A 63 27.37 -8.64 35.55
N PRO A 64 27.80 -8.75 34.28
CA PRO A 64 27.82 -10.02 33.56
C PRO A 64 28.83 -11.04 34.10
N GLN A 65 29.84 -10.57 34.84
CA GLN A 65 30.95 -11.38 35.32
C GLN A 65 30.64 -11.99 36.69
N ASP A 66 30.19 -11.17 37.63
CA ASP A 66 29.92 -11.60 39.02
C ASP A 66 28.55 -12.28 39.15
N GLU A 67 27.57 -11.81 38.38
CA GLU A 67 26.19 -12.29 38.44
C GLU A 67 25.77 -13.01 37.15
N PHE A 68 26.68 -13.78 36.55
CA PHE A 68 26.46 -14.44 35.26
C PHE A 68 25.15 -15.26 35.22
N ALA A 69 24.81 -15.96 36.31
CA ALA A 69 23.58 -16.74 36.40
C ALA A 69 22.31 -15.87 36.29
N ASN A 70 22.27 -14.71 36.98
CA ASN A 70 21.15 -13.78 36.89
C ASN A 70 21.13 -13.09 35.52
N TRP A 71 22.29 -12.64 35.04
CA TRP A 71 22.44 -12.02 33.73
C TRP A 71 21.91 -12.94 32.61
N ALA A 72 22.27 -14.23 32.63
CA ALA A 72 21.82 -15.21 31.64
C ALA A 72 20.30 -15.44 31.70
N ARG A 73 19.70 -15.46 32.89
CA ARG A 73 18.24 -15.57 33.07
C ARG A 73 17.52 -14.34 32.51
N LEU A 74 17.99 -13.13 32.82
CA LEU A 74 17.42 -11.88 32.32
C LEU A 74 17.54 -11.77 30.80
N LYS A 75 18.68 -12.17 30.24
CA LYS A 75 18.90 -12.19 28.79
C LYS A 75 17.89 -13.08 28.07
N ARG A 76 17.70 -14.33 28.53
CA ARG A 76 16.68 -15.24 27.96
C ARG A 76 15.26 -14.67 28.08
N LYS A 77 14.95 -13.98 29.19
CA LYS A 77 13.67 -13.29 29.38
C LYS A 77 13.49 -12.15 28.37
N LEU A 78 14.54 -11.37 28.13
CA LEU A 78 14.54 -10.30 27.11
C LEU A 78 14.31 -10.88 25.71
N ASP A 79 15.03 -11.93 25.35
CA ASP A 79 14.93 -12.57 24.03
C ASP A 79 13.52 -13.16 23.83
N LYS A 80 12.94 -13.80 24.86
CA LYS A 80 11.54 -14.27 24.84
C LYS A 80 10.56 -13.12 24.59
N LYS A 81 10.76 -11.97 25.24
CA LYS A 81 9.89 -10.80 25.10
C LYS A 81 10.04 -10.10 23.75
N MET A 82 11.24 -10.08 23.17
CA MET A 82 11.47 -9.61 21.80
C MET A 82 10.73 -10.46 20.78
N ASN A 83 10.86 -11.79 20.89
CA ASN A 83 10.14 -12.73 20.02
C ASN A 83 8.61 -12.56 20.14
N GLU A 84 8.10 -12.32 21.34
CA GLU A 84 6.66 -12.04 21.58
C GLU A 84 6.21 -10.74 20.88
N LEU A 85 7.05 -9.69 20.88
CA LEU A 85 6.77 -8.41 20.21
C LEU A 85 6.77 -8.56 18.69
N GLU A 86 7.71 -9.30 18.12
CA GLU A 86 7.79 -9.55 16.67
C GLU A 86 6.57 -10.32 16.18
N ARG A 87 6.19 -11.39 16.87
CA ARG A 87 4.97 -12.17 16.55
C ARG A 87 3.72 -11.31 16.60
N THR A 88 3.58 -10.49 17.64
CA THR A 88 2.45 -9.57 17.78
C THR A 88 2.43 -8.54 16.65
N THR A 89 3.59 -7.98 16.30
CA THR A 89 3.72 -6.98 15.24
C THR A 89 3.38 -7.58 13.86
N ALA A 90 3.86 -8.79 13.58
CA ALA A 90 3.51 -9.52 12.36
C ALA A 90 1.99 -9.72 12.27
N SER A 91 1.36 -10.18 13.36
CA SER A 91 -0.10 -10.38 13.42
C SER A 91 -0.89 -9.11 13.10
N PHE A 92 -0.47 -7.95 13.60
CA PHE A 92 -1.09 -6.66 13.29
C PHE A 92 -0.89 -6.26 11.83
N GLY A 93 0.29 -6.52 11.26
CA GLY A 93 0.56 -6.30 9.84
C GLY A 93 -0.42 -7.07 8.94
N TYR A 94 -0.61 -8.37 9.21
CA TYR A 94 -1.57 -9.19 8.46
C TYR A 94 -3.01 -8.70 8.63
N LEU A 95 -3.42 -8.32 9.83
CA LEU A 95 -4.76 -7.79 10.10
C LEU A 95 -5.01 -6.48 9.35
N LYS A 96 -4.03 -5.57 9.34
CA LYS A 96 -4.10 -4.30 8.62
C LYS A 96 -4.29 -4.52 7.12
N THR A 97 -3.41 -5.30 6.51
CA THR A 97 -3.47 -5.57 5.06
C THR A 97 -4.77 -6.27 4.68
N SER A 98 -5.20 -7.27 5.48
CA SER A 98 -6.45 -8.00 5.21
C SER A 98 -7.66 -7.08 5.31
N PHE A 99 -7.72 -6.21 6.33
CA PHE A 99 -8.79 -5.23 6.46
C PHE A 99 -8.79 -4.21 5.32
N GLU A 100 -7.62 -3.68 4.97
CA GLU A 100 -7.48 -2.69 3.90
C GLU A 100 -7.94 -3.24 2.55
N ILE A 101 -7.56 -4.49 2.23
CA ILE A 101 -8.02 -5.16 1.01
C ILE A 101 -9.54 -5.32 1.03
N LYS A 102 -10.11 -5.88 2.12
CA LYS A 102 -11.55 -6.12 2.20
C LYS A 102 -12.34 -4.82 2.11
N PHE A 103 -11.90 -3.78 2.80
CA PHE A 103 -12.56 -2.48 2.82
C PHE A 103 -12.43 -1.74 1.47
N THR A 104 -11.25 -1.82 0.84
CA THR A 104 -11.04 -1.27 -0.50
C THR A 104 -11.91 -1.98 -1.54
N THR A 105 -11.96 -3.32 -1.51
CA THR A 105 -12.87 -4.08 -2.38
C THR A 105 -14.32 -3.72 -2.12
N PHE A 106 -14.74 -3.60 -0.87
CA PHE A 106 -16.09 -3.20 -0.51
C PHE A 106 -16.44 -1.82 -1.08
N LEU A 107 -15.57 -0.82 -0.91
CA LEU A 107 -15.80 0.52 -1.46
C LEU A 107 -15.82 0.52 -2.99
N TRP A 108 -14.95 -0.26 -3.63
CA TRP A 108 -14.95 -0.41 -5.08
C TRP A 108 -16.25 -1.05 -5.57
N VAL A 109 -16.71 -2.13 -4.93
CA VAL A 109 -17.99 -2.78 -5.25
C VAL A 109 -19.16 -1.84 -4.99
N ALA A 110 -19.16 -1.07 -3.89
CA ALA A 110 -20.22 -0.12 -3.60
C ALA A 110 -20.29 0.98 -4.65
N SER A 111 -19.14 1.56 -5.04
CA SER A 111 -19.05 2.62 -6.03
C SER A 111 -19.51 2.17 -7.42
N ASN A 112 -19.03 1.00 -7.88
CA ASN A 112 -19.43 0.45 -9.18
C ASN A 112 -20.83 -0.17 -9.14
N GLY A 113 -21.22 -0.76 -8.02
CA GLY A 113 -22.52 -1.40 -7.81
C GLY A 113 -23.67 -0.41 -7.93
N VAL A 114 -23.51 0.81 -7.39
CA VAL A 114 -24.51 1.86 -7.57
C VAL A 114 -24.67 2.24 -9.05
N GLN A 115 -23.57 2.30 -9.82
CA GLN A 115 -23.64 2.56 -11.25
C GLN A 115 -24.35 1.43 -12.01
N ILE A 116 -24.08 0.17 -11.63
CA ILE A 116 -24.73 -1.01 -12.20
C ILE A 116 -26.23 -1.03 -11.87
N ILE A 117 -26.62 -0.68 -10.64
CA ILE A 117 -28.03 -0.62 -10.23
C ILE A 117 -28.79 0.44 -11.03
N VAL A 118 -28.20 1.62 -11.21
CA VAL A 118 -28.80 2.68 -12.05
C VAL A 118 -28.91 2.20 -13.50
N MET A 119 -27.87 1.59 -14.06
CA MET A 119 -27.95 1.00 -15.40
C MET A 119 -29.05 -0.04 -15.52
N PHE A 120 -29.16 -0.93 -14.53
CA PHE A 120 -30.17 -1.98 -14.52
C PHE A 120 -31.58 -1.39 -14.44
N TYR A 121 -31.77 -0.33 -13.66
CA TYR A 121 -33.06 0.35 -13.53
C TYR A 121 -33.48 1.09 -14.80
N TYR A 122 -32.54 1.71 -15.53
CA TYR A 122 -32.81 2.43 -16.79
C TYR A 122 -32.59 1.57 -18.05
N PHE A 123 -32.39 0.26 -17.88
CA PHE A 123 -32.07 -0.65 -18.98
C PHE A 123 -33.16 -0.72 -20.06
N SER A 124 -34.42 -0.42 -19.71
CA SER A 124 -35.56 -0.51 -20.63
C SER A 124 -35.94 0.81 -21.32
N THR A 125 -35.27 1.93 -21.03
CA THR A 125 -35.60 3.23 -21.62
C THR A 125 -34.49 3.68 -22.59
N PRO A 126 -34.73 3.69 -23.91
CA PRO A 126 -33.76 4.19 -24.87
C PRO A 126 -33.61 5.71 -24.71
N VAL A 127 -32.49 6.15 -24.13
CA VAL A 127 -32.21 7.57 -23.89
C VAL A 127 -31.80 8.30 -25.18
N PHE A 128 -31.37 7.57 -26.23
CA PHE A 128 -30.91 8.18 -27.48
C PHE A 128 -31.24 7.31 -28.69
N TYR A 129 -31.93 7.89 -29.68
CA TYR A 129 -32.22 7.26 -30.97
C TYR A 129 -31.20 7.75 -32.01
N LEU A 130 -30.42 6.84 -32.58
CA LEU A 130 -29.51 7.16 -33.68
C LEU A 130 -30.23 7.08 -35.03
N PRO A 131 -29.91 7.98 -36.00
CA PRO A 131 -30.41 7.90 -37.36
C PRO A 131 -30.03 6.55 -37.99
N PRO A 132 -30.96 5.88 -38.70
CA PRO A 132 -30.70 4.60 -39.32
C PRO A 132 -29.60 4.73 -40.40
N GLY A 133 -28.53 3.92 -40.29
CA GLY A 133 -27.50 3.77 -41.34
C GLY A 133 -26.06 4.13 -40.96
N TRP A 134 -25.80 4.76 -39.81
CA TRP A 134 -24.44 5.24 -39.50
C TRP A 134 -23.41 4.14 -39.14
N PHE A 135 -23.88 2.98 -38.64
CA PHE A 135 -23.02 1.92 -38.07
C PHE A 135 -23.26 0.51 -38.67
N SER A 136 -23.60 0.42 -39.96
CA SER A 136 -24.20 -0.77 -40.58
C SER A 136 -23.45 -2.12 -40.51
N PRO A 137 -22.17 -2.26 -40.14
CA PRO A 137 -21.58 -3.58 -39.86
C PRO A 137 -21.32 -3.87 -38.36
N ILE A 138 -21.40 -2.87 -37.48
CA ILE A 138 -20.93 -2.97 -36.09
C ILE A 138 -22.12 -2.98 -35.10
N THR A 139 -23.35 -2.90 -35.60
CA THR A 139 -24.58 -2.93 -34.80
C THR A 139 -24.69 -4.14 -33.88
N TRP A 140 -24.14 -5.30 -34.27
CA TRP A 140 -24.19 -6.53 -33.46
C TRP A 140 -23.30 -6.49 -32.20
N ILE A 141 -22.14 -5.81 -32.25
CA ILE A 141 -21.29 -5.67 -31.05
C ILE A 141 -21.84 -4.62 -30.06
N PHE A 142 -22.66 -3.69 -30.56
CA PHE A 142 -23.31 -2.64 -29.77
C PHE A 142 -24.75 -2.98 -29.37
N SER A 143 -25.35 -4.04 -29.92
CA SER A 143 -26.68 -4.49 -29.53
C SER A 143 -26.59 -5.25 -28.21
N LEU A 144 -27.10 -4.64 -27.15
CA LEU A 144 -27.42 -5.33 -25.91
C LEU A 144 -28.44 -6.45 -26.17
N PRO A 145 -28.44 -7.55 -25.37
CA PRO A 145 -29.29 -8.72 -25.60
C PRO A 145 -30.81 -8.46 -25.54
N TYR A 146 -31.28 -7.23 -25.27
CA TYR A 146 -32.71 -6.93 -25.08
C TYR A 146 -33.17 -5.53 -25.59
N ALA A 147 -32.48 -4.89 -26.54
CA ALA A 147 -32.89 -3.60 -27.09
C ALA A 147 -33.09 -3.65 -28.61
N PRO A 148 -34.28 -3.30 -29.16
CA PRO A 148 -34.45 -3.05 -30.57
C PRO A 148 -33.92 -1.64 -30.87
N SER A 149 -32.74 -1.57 -31.48
CA SER A 149 -31.96 -0.36 -31.83
C SER A 149 -30.90 0.04 -30.80
N VAL A 150 -29.65 -0.06 -31.24
CA VAL A 150 -28.37 0.29 -30.58
C VAL A 150 -28.47 1.40 -29.53
N THR A 151 -28.67 1.02 -28.27
CA THR A 151 -28.51 1.92 -27.13
C THR A 151 -27.11 1.68 -26.54
N ILE A 152 -26.25 2.70 -26.64
CA ILE A 152 -24.86 2.64 -26.18
C ILE A 152 -24.84 2.80 -24.65
N VAL A 153 -25.28 1.76 -23.92
CA VAL A 153 -25.19 1.77 -22.45
C VAL A 153 -23.88 1.13 -21.98
N LEU A 154 -23.25 0.25 -22.78
CA LEU A 154 -21.99 -0.42 -22.38
C LEU A 154 -20.74 0.48 -22.40
N GLN A 155 -20.78 1.65 -23.07
CA GLN A 155 -19.61 2.53 -23.14
C GLN A 155 -19.32 3.25 -21.80
N TRP A 156 -20.30 3.40 -20.91
CA TRP A 156 -20.07 4.16 -19.67
C TRP A 156 -19.20 3.40 -18.64
N CYS A 157 -19.25 2.08 -18.63
CA CYS A 157 -18.49 1.27 -17.67
C CYS A 157 -16.98 1.19 -17.99
N ASN A 158 -16.59 1.35 -19.26
CA ASN A 158 -15.17 1.38 -19.67
C ASN A 158 -14.59 2.81 -19.77
N VAL A 159 -15.43 3.83 -20.02
CA VAL A 159 -14.96 5.21 -20.23
C VAL A 159 -14.39 5.85 -18.97
N LYS A 160 -14.86 5.50 -17.77
CA LYS A 160 -14.25 6.03 -16.53
C LYS A 160 -12.79 5.57 -16.34
N VAL A 161 -12.40 4.40 -16.85
CA VAL A 161 -10.99 3.93 -16.74
C VAL A 161 -10.12 4.53 -17.85
N GLN A 162 -10.65 4.68 -19.07
CA GLN A 162 -9.92 5.25 -20.20
C GLN A 162 -9.80 6.78 -20.19
N MET A 163 -10.71 7.51 -19.54
CA MET A 163 -10.71 8.98 -19.54
C MET A 163 -9.96 9.60 -18.36
N TYR A 164 -9.96 8.97 -17.18
CA TYR A 164 -9.21 9.47 -16.02
C TYR A 164 -7.71 9.20 -16.12
N SER A 165 -7.29 8.07 -16.71
CA SER A 165 -5.88 7.75 -16.95
C SER A 165 -5.11 8.84 -17.72
N PRO A 166 -5.53 9.30 -18.91
CA PRO A 166 -4.79 10.30 -19.67
C PRO A 166 -4.84 11.69 -19.03
N ILE A 167 -5.95 12.07 -18.40
CA ILE A 167 -6.10 13.38 -17.74
C ILE A 167 -5.20 13.44 -16.49
N VAL A 168 -5.21 12.40 -15.66
CA VAL A 168 -4.37 12.32 -14.46
C VAL A 168 -2.89 12.19 -14.86
N VAL A 169 -2.56 11.39 -15.86
CA VAL A 169 -1.18 11.27 -16.38
C VAL A 169 -0.70 12.57 -17.02
N ALA A 170 -1.55 13.31 -17.73
CA ALA A 170 -1.22 14.63 -18.27
C ALA A 170 -1.01 15.67 -17.16
N TRP A 171 -1.84 15.67 -16.11
CA TRP A 171 -1.66 16.50 -14.93
C TRP A 171 -0.36 16.16 -14.18
N ILE A 172 -0.04 14.89 -13.99
CA ILE A 172 1.21 14.47 -13.34
C ILE A 172 2.42 14.86 -14.18
N LYS A 173 2.38 14.69 -15.51
CA LYS A 173 3.47 15.11 -16.41
C LYS A 173 3.66 16.62 -16.38
N THR A 174 2.58 17.41 -16.43
CA THR A 174 2.66 18.87 -16.36
C THR A 174 3.13 19.35 -15.00
N MET A 175 2.72 18.71 -13.91
CA MET A 175 3.24 18.97 -12.56
C MET A 175 4.72 18.59 -12.42
N LEU A 176 5.15 17.44 -12.94
CA LEU A 176 6.57 17.05 -12.95
C LEU A 176 7.40 18.01 -13.80
N GLN A 177 6.88 18.42 -14.95
CA GLN A 177 7.55 19.34 -15.86
C GLN A 177 7.64 20.75 -15.24
N TRP A 178 6.57 21.22 -14.59
CA TRP A 178 6.55 22.45 -13.80
C TRP A 178 7.49 22.36 -12.60
N CYS A 179 7.52 21.25 -11.88
CA CYS A 179 8.44 21.03 -10.77
C CYS A 179 9.89 21.02 -11.25
N SER A 180 10.19 20.39 -12.39
CA SER A 180 11.52 20.40 -13.03
C SER A 180 11.94 21.78 -13.55
N ALA A 181 10.98 22.60 -13.98
CA ALA A 181 11.18 23.96 -14.46
C ALA A 181 11.34 24.95 -13.30
N ASN A 182 10.57 24.79 -12.23
CA ASN A 182 10.59 25.63 -11.04
C ASN A 182 11.76 25.28 -10.08
N ILE A 183 12.30 24.05 -10.15
CA ILE A 183 13.60 23.70 -9.54
C ILE A 183 14.76 24.36 -10.29
N ARG A 184 14.60 24.69 -11.57
CA ARG A 184 15.66 25.32 -12.39
C ARG A 184 15.79 26.82 -12.14
N THR A 185 14.75 27.47 -11.61
CA THR A 185 14.73 28.91 -11.31
C THR A 185 15.25 29.25 -9.91
N HIS A 186 15.24 28.31 -8.95
CA HIS A 186 15.76 28.54 -7.60
C HIS A 186 17.09 27.82 -7.29
N SER A 187 18.16 28.44 -7.82
CA SER A 187 19.54 28.43 -7.33
C SER A 187 20.44 27.18 -7.59
N PRO A 188 21.65 27.37 -8.16
CA PRO A 188 22.63 26.30 -8.41
C PRO A 188 23.24 25.69 -7.13
N ILE A 189 23.02 26.30 -5.97
CA ILE A 189 23.57 25.89 -4.67
C ILE A 189 22.92 24.58 -4.17
N ILE A 190 21.61 24.40 -4.42
CA ILE A 190 20.86 23.21 -3.99
C ILE A 190 21.20 22.02 -4.87
N ILE A 191 21.37 22.21 -6.19
CA ILE A 191 21.79 21.15 -7.13
C ILE A 191 23.21 20.66 -6.80
N ALA A 192 24.13 21.56 -6.43
CA ALA A 192 25.47 21.18 -6.01
C ALA A 192 25.46 20.33 -4.73
N ARG A 193 24.64 20.71 -3.73
CA ARG A 193 24.49 19.92 -2.50
C ARG A 193 23.76 18.59 -2.74
N MET A 194 22.74 18.54 -3.58
CA MET A 194 22.05 17.29 -3.92
C MET A 194 22.97 16.33 -4.68
N LYS A 195 23.73 16.80 -5.67
CA LYS A 195 24.69 15.94 -6.39
C LYS A 195 25.76 15.38 -5.45
N LEU A 196 26.22 16.16 -4.48
CA LEU A 196 27.22 15.73 -3.50
C LEU A 196 26.67 14.70 -2.49
N GLN A 197 25.41 14.88 -2.06
CA GLN A 197 24.73 13.91 -1.20
C GLN A 197 24.44 12.59 -1.94
N VAL A 198 23.98 12.68 -3.19
CA VAL A 198 23.71 11.50 -4.03
C VAL A 198 25.00 10.72 -4.31
N GLN A 199 26.11 11.39 -4.62
CA GLN A 199 27.43 10.74 -4.78
C GLN A 199 27.91 10.04 -3.50
N LYS A 200 27.74 10.67 -2.32
CA LYS A 200 28.06 10.05 -1.03
C LYS A 200 27.21 8.80 -0.75
N ILE A 201 25.92 8.84 -1.10
CA ILE A 201 25.00 7.71 -0.92
C ILE A 201 25.38 6.55 -1.85
N TYR A 202 25.72 6.82 -3.12
CA TYR A 202 26.16 5.77 -4.04
C TYR A 202 27.49 5.13 -3.62
N ALA A 203 28.45 5.93 -3.15
CA ALA A 203 29.70 5.41 -2.61
C ALA A 203 29.49 4.54 -1.36
N PHE A 204 28.58 4.95 -0.46
CA PHE A 204 28.23 4.19 0.73
C PHE A 204 27.54 2.84 0.40
N ILE A 205 26.64 2.84 -0.59
CA ILE A 205 25.98 1.60 -1.04
C ILE A 205 27.01 0.63 -1.66
N LEU A 206 28.00 1.13 -2.40
CA LEU A 206 29.08 0.31 -2.94
C LEU A 206 29.99 -0.25 -1.84
N GLU A 207 30.31 0.54 -0.82
CA GLU A 207 31.10 0.11 0.33
C GLU A 207 30.38 -1.00 1.11
N VAL A 208 29.08 -0.81 1.41
CA VAL A 208 28.24 -1.81 2.10
C VAL A 208 28.14 -3.10 1.28
N LYS A 209 28.02 -3.00 -0.04
CA LYS A 209 28.00 -4.18 -0.92
C LYS A 209 29.34 -4.92 -0.90
N LYS A 210 30.45 -4.18 -0.88
CA LYS A 210 31.81 -4.74 -0.78
C LYS A 210 32.05 -5.42 0.57
N SER A 211 31.56 -4.83 1.67
CA SER A 211 31.62 -5.44 3.01
C SER A 211 30.80 -6.73 3.08
N SER A 212 29.60 -6.73 2.48
CA SER A 212 28.74 -7.92 2.44
C SER A 212 29.34 -9.06 1.61
N GLN A 213 30.05 -8.75 0.51
CA GLN A 213 30.78 -9.77 -0.27
C GLN A 213 32.02 -10.29 0.47
N SER A 214 32.73 -9.43 1.22
CA SER A 214 33.87 -9.86 2.04
C SER A 214 33.45 -10.82 3.16
N SER A 215 32.27 -10.62 3.76
CA SER A 215 31.73 -11.55 4.76
C SER A 215 31.30 -12.89 4.14
N ALA A 216 30.69 -12.89 2.95
CA ALA A 216 30.27 -14.12 2.26
C ALA A 216 31.45 -15.01 1.82
N VAL A 217 32.58 -14.42 1.41
CA VAL A 217 33.79 -15.17 1.04
C VAL A 217 34.43 -15.83 2.27
N SER A 218 34.42 -15.16 3.43
CA SER A 218 34.97 -15.74 4.68
C SER A 218 34.16 -16.91 5.24
N GLU A 219 32.87 -16.98 4.93
CA GLU A 219 31.96 -18.03 5.40
C GLU A 219 32.08 -19.30 4.53
N GLN A 220 32.33 -19.15 3.22
CA GLN A 220 32.61 -20.28 2.32
C GLN A 220 33.96 -20.96 2.61
N THR A 221 35.02 -20.20 2.95
CA THR A 221 36.32 -20.80 3.31
C THR A 221 36.26 -21.61 4.61
N LYS A 222 35.39 -21.22 5.57
CA LYS A 222 35.19 -22.00 6.80
C LYS A 222 34.43 -23.31 6.57
N SER A 223 33.48 -23.34 5.64
CA SER A 223 32.73 -24.57 5.33
C SER A 223 33.62 -25.61 4.63
N SER A 224 34.50 -25.20 3.71
CA SER A 224 35.39 -26.14 3.00
C SER A 224 36.51 -26.75 3.87
N VAL A 225 36.86 -26.12 5.01
CA VAL A 225 37.87 -26.65 5.95
C VAL A 225 37.27 -27.66 6.94
N VAL A 226 35.95 -27.60 7.20
CA VAL A 226 35.27 -28.55 8.10
C VAL A 226 35.00 -29.89 7.39
N ASP A 227 34.74 -29.88 6.08
CA ASP A 227 34.47 -31.11 5.33
C ASP A 227 35.73 -31.97 5.07
N THR A 228 36.94 -31.38 5.16
CA THR A 228 38.20 -32.11 4.98
C THR A 228 38.73 -32.75 6.27
N THR A 229 38.20 -32.39 7.44
CA THR A 229 38.65 -32.93 8.74
C THR A 229 37.77 -34.07 9.29
N SER A 230 36.62 -34.36 8.68
CA SER A 230 35.74 -35.48 9.06
C SER A 230 35.99 -36.79 8.29
N GLY A 231 36.93 -36.80 7.33
CA GLY A 231 37.26 -37.96 6.49
C GLY A 231 38.54 -38.71 6.86
N ALA A 232 39.18 -38.36 7.99
CA ALA A 232 40.40 -39.01 8.47
C ALA A 232 40.23 -39.45 9.93
N ASN A 233 39.50 -40.54 10.13
CA ASN A 233 39.57 -41.44 11.29
C ASN A 233 39.06 -42.82 10.87
#